data_AF-A0A662B3B5-F1
#
_entry.id   AF-A0A662B3B5-F1
#
_cell.length_a   1.000
_cell.length_b   1.000
_cell.length_c   1.000
_cell.angle_alpha   90.00
_cell.angle_beta   90.00
_cell.angle_gamma   90.00
#
_symmetry.space_group_name_H-M   'P 1'
#
loop_
_entity.id
_entity.type
_entity.pdbx_description
1 polymer ?
#
loop_
_entity_poly.entity_id
_entity_poly.type
_entity_poly.pdbx_seq_one_letter_code
_entity_poly.pdbx_strand_id
1 'polypeptide(L)'
;MLRKTRFIILVIGILIFSFGCKGYNKLLKSANNDLKYETGVDLYENGDFNKALQFFDVLRAVYRGTERGEKLTYYTANSYFQLKNYNIASHYYKQYTQMYPSSDKAEEAAYLSAYCNYLSAPRPSLDQS
;
A
#
# COMPACT_ATOMS: atom_id res chain seq x y z
N MET A 1 -2.73 30.92 34.94
CA MET A 1 -3.78 30.66 33.93
C MET A 1 -3.25 29.93 32.68
N LEU A 2 -2.03 30.23 32.19
CA LEU A 2 -1.40 29.57 31.02
C LEU A 2 -1.25 28.04 31.08
N ARG A 3 -1.12 27.44 32.27
CA ARG A 3 -0.98 25.97 32.43
C ARG A 3 -2.27 25.21 32.10
N LYS A 4 -3.44 25.80 32.39
CA LYS A 4 -4.74 25.20 32.09
C LYS A 4 -5.08 25.31 30.59
N THR A 5 -4.74 26.42 29.96
CA THR A 5 -4.91 26.62 28.51
C THR A 5 -4.04 25.67 27.68
N ARG A 6 -2.78 25.44 28.08
CA ARG A 6 -1.92 24.42 27.43
C ARG A 6 -2.47 23.00 27.55
N PHE A 7 -3.07 22.67 28.71
CA PHE A 7 -3.69 21.37 28.93
C PHE A 7 -4.95 21.17 28.07
N ILE A 8 -5.77 22.22 27.95
CA ILE A 8 -6.98 22.20 27.11
C ILE A 8 -6.61 22.04 25.62
N ILE A 9 -5.57 22.73 25.14
CA ILE A 9 -5.09 22.60 23.75
C ILE A 9 -4.58 21.17 23.47
N LEU A 10 -3.86 20.55 24.41
CA LEU A 10 -3.43 19.16 24.30
C LEU A 10 -4.61 18.18 24.24
N VAL A 11 -5.62 18.36 25.08
CA VAL A 11 -6.81 17.50 25.09
C VAL A 11 -7.63 17.64 23.80
N ILE A 12 -7.77 18.87 23.27
CA ILE A 12 -8.45 19.12 21.99
C ILE A 12 -7.66 18.51 20.82
N GLY A 13 -6.33 18.61 20.83
CA GLY A 13 -5.47 17.98 19.81
C GLY A 13 -5.61 16.45 19.77
N ILE A 14 -5.74 15.81 20.94
CA ILE A 14 -5.97 14.35 21.06
C ILE A 14 -7.37 13.95 20.55
N LEU A 15 -8.39 14.77 20.81
CA LEU A 15 -9.76 14.50 20.36
C LEU A 15 -9.92 14.60 18.84
N ILE A 16 -9.23 15.54 18.17
CA ILE A 16 -9.29 15.70 16.70
C ILE A 16 -8.68 14.49 15.97
N PHE A 17 -7.66 13.85 16.55
CA PHE A 17 -7.04 12.65 15.97
C PHE A 17 -7.97 11.42 15.96
N SER A 18 -9.05 11.43 16.75
CA SER A 18 -9.86 10.23 17.02
C SER A 18 -11.01 9.99 16.02
N PHE A 19 -11.33 10.93 15.12
CA PHE A 19 -12.51 10.83 14.26
C PHE A 19 -12.30 10.03 12.96
N GLY A 20 -11.07 9.91 12.44
CA GLY A 20 -10.81 9.28 11.13
C GLY A 20 -10.88 7.75 11.11
N CYS A 21 -10.64 7.07 12.23
CA CYS A 21 -10.46 5.61 12.24
C CYS A 21 -11.76 4.79 12.22
N LYS A 22 -12.91 5.36 12.64
CA LYS A 22 -14.15 4.58 12.79
C LYS A 22 -14.76 4.14 11.46
N GLY A 23 -14.77 5.04 10.46
CA GLY A 23 -15.33 4.73 9.13
C GLY A 23 -14.50 3.71 8.37
N TYR A 24 -13.18 3.91 8.36
CA TYR A 24 -12.21 3.03 7.71
C TYR A 24 -12.35 1.57 8.15
N ASN A 25 -12.28 1.31 9.46
CA ASN A 25 -12.34 -0.05 10.00
C ASN A 25 -13.70 -0.72 9.77
N LYS A 26 -14.78 0.06 9.80
CA LYS A 26 -16.13 -0.43 9.51
C LYS A 26 -16.23 -0.88 8.06
N LEU A 27 -15.70 -0.09 7.12
CA LEU A 27 -15.73 -0.40 5.71
C LEU A 27 -14.87 -1.63 5.38
N LEU A 28 -13.65 -1.70 5.93
CA LEU A 28 -12.74 -2.83 5.71
C LEU A 28 -13.38 -4.19 6.07
N LYS A 29 -14.21 -4.21 7.12
CA LYS A 29 -14.95 -5.40 7.58
C LYS A 29 -16.30 -5.62 6.90
N SER A 30 -16.76 -4.70 6.07
CA SER A 30 -18.07 -4.81 5.40
C SER A 30 -18.06 -5.87 4.29
N ALA A 31 -19.23 -6.22 3.75
CA ALA A 31 -19.33 -7.14 2.60
C ALA A 31 -19.22 -6.44 1.23
N ASN A 32 -19.17 -5.11 1.19
CA ASN A 32 -19.21 -4.34 -0.06
C ASN A 32 -17.82 -4.25 -0.70
N ASN A 33 -17.51 -5.20 -1.59
CA ASN A 33 -16.20 -5.28 -2.25
C ASN A 33 -15.94 -4.18 -3.28
N ASP A 34 -16.98 -3.64 -3.91
CA ASP A 34 -16.82 -2.51 -4.83
C ASP A 34 -16.39 -1.25 -4.07
N LEU A 35 -17.10 -0.92 -2.98
CA LEU A 35 -16.77 0.24 -2.17
C LEU A 35 -15.38 0.13 -1.52
N LYS A 36 -14.97 -1.08 -1.12
CA LYS A 36 -13.59 -1.33 -0.65
C LYS A 36 -12.56 -1.08 -1.74
N TYR A 37 -12.86 -1.50 -2.99
CA TYR A 37 -11.96 -1.31 -4.11
C TYR A 37 -11.75 0.17 -4.37
N GLU A 38 -12.84 0.92 -4.56
CA GLU A 38 -12.78 2.37 -4.80
C GLU A 38 -12.05 3.10 -3.68
N THR A 39 -12.33 2.75 -2.41
CA THR A 39 -11.64 3.36 -1.27
C THR A 39 -10.15 3.01 -1.23
N GLY A 40 -9.79 1.76 -1.55
CA GLY A 40 -8.39 1.35 -1.62
C GLY A 40 -7.62 2.08 -2.72
N VAL A 41 -8.23 2.27 -3.89
CA VAL A 41 -7.64 3.05 -4.99
C VAL A 41 -7.51 4.52 -4.63
N ASP A 42 -8.55 5.15 -4.08
CA ASP A 42 -8.49 6.54 -3.63
C ASP A 42 -7.38 6.76 -2.59
N LEU A 43 -7.25 5.85 -1.61
CA LEU A 43 -6.15 5.91 -0.64
C LEU A 43 -4.77 5.78 -1.29
N TYR A 44 -4.63 4.92 -2.30
CA TYR A 44 -3.40 4.76 -3.05
C TYR A 44 -3.05 6.03 -3.85
N GLU A 45 -4.02 6.62 -4.54
CA GLU A 45 -3.85 7.86 -5.31
C GLU A 45 -3.51 9.05 -4.41
N ASN A 46 -4.07 9.08 -3.20
CA ASN A 46 -3.76 10.07 -2.16
C ASN A 46 -2.43 9.79 -1.42
N GLY A 47 -1.72 8.71 -1.75
CA GLY A 47 -0.42 8.36 -1.17
C GLY A 47 -0.47 7.70 0.21
N ASP A 48 -1.66 7.34 0.70
CA ASP A 48 -1.86 6.68 2.00
C ASP A 48 -1.69 5.14 1.85
N PHE A 49 -0.51 4.74 1.34
CA PHE A 49 -0.21 3.38 0.87
C PHE A 49 -0.41 2.29 1.92
N ASN A 50 -0.11 2.58 3.19
CA ASN A 50 -0.31 1.63 4.29
C ASN A 50 -1.78 1.25 4.49
N LYS A 51 -2.70 2.20 4.27
CA LYS A 51 -4.14 1.96 4.35
C LYS A 51 -4.66 1.30 3.08
N ALA A 52 -4.18 1.74 1.92
CA ALA A 52 -4.53 1.13 0.65
C ALA A 52 -4.20 -0.38 0.63
N LEU A 53 -3.01 -0.76 1.10
CA LEU A 53 -2.56 -2.16 1.19
C LEU A 53 -3.51 -3.06 2.00
N GLN A 54 -4.15 -2.56 3.05
CA GLN A 54 -5.09 -3.36 3.84
C GLN A 54 -6.38 -3.66 3.05
N PHE A 55 -6.87 -2.70 2.27
CA PHE A 55 -7.99 -2.96 1.35
C PHE A 55 -7.58 -3.92 0.24
N PHE A 56 -6.39 -3.76 -0.33
CA PHE A 56 -5.90 -4.64 -1.40
C PHE A 56 -5.72 -6.09 -0.92
N ASP A 57 -5.24 -6.31 0.29
CA ASP A 57 -5.04 -7.65 0.85
C ASP A 57 -6.35 -8.44 0.92
N VAL A 58 -7.41 -7.84 1.46
CA VAL A 58 -8.73 -8.50 1.57
C VAL A 58 -9.44 -8.68 0.23
N LEU A 59 -9.07 -7.89 -0.78
CA LEU A 59 -9.68 -7.91 -2.12
C LEU A 59 -8.94 -8.79 -3.12
N ARG A 60 -7.69 -9.17 -2.84
CA ARG A 60 -6.83 -9.90 -3.78
C ARG A 60 -7.45 -11.22 -4.25
N ALA A 61 -8.02 -12.00 -3.34
CA ALA A 61 -8.68 -13.26 -3.68
C ALA A 61 -9.99 -13.05 -4.46
N VAL A 62 -10.70 -11.95 -4.18
CA VAL A 62 -11.99 -11.64 -4.79
C VAL A 62 -11.84 -11.27 -6.27
N TYR A 63 -10.83 -10.46 -6.60
CA TYR A 63 -10.64 -9.95 -7.96
C TYR A 63 -9.58 -10.70 -8.77
N ARG A 64 -9.03 -11.81 -8.27
CA ARG A 64 -7.98 -12.58 -8.97
C ARG A 64 -8.42 -12.95 -10.39
N GLY A 65 -7.55 -12.69 -11.37
CA GLY A 65 -7.82 -12.99 -12.78
C GLY A 65 -8.75 -12.02 -13.51
N THR A 66 -9.19 -10.94 -12.85
CA THR A 66 -9.95 -9.85 -13.48
C THR A 66 -9.04 -8.66 -13.78
N GLU A 67 -9.48 -7.73 -14.63
CA GLU A 67 -8.79 -6.46 -14.91
C GLU A 67 -8.58 -5.64 -13.61
N ARG A 68 -9.59 -5.61 -12.72
CA ARG A 68 -9.46 -4.97 -11.41
C ARG A 68 -8.39 -5.62 -10.55
N GLY A 69 -8.28 -6.95 -10.62
CA GLY A 69 -7.26 -7.72 -9.90
C GLY A 69 -5.84 -7.47 -10.42
N GLU A 70 -5.70 -7.30 -11.73
CA GLU A 70 -4.43 -6.88 -12.34
C GLU A 70 -3.99 -5.52 -11.79
N LYS A 71 -4.85 -4.49 -11.90
CA LYS A 71 -4.56 -3.15 -11.34
C LYS A 71 -4.23 -3.21 -9.86
N LEU A 72 -5.00 -3.96 -9.07
CA LEU A 72 -4.79 -4.13 -7.63
C LEU A 72 -3.44 -4.79 -7.32
N THR A 73 -3.01 -5.77 -8.12
CA THR A 73 -1.70 -6.42 -7.95
C THR A 73 -0.57 -5.44 -8.25
N TYR A 74 -0.71 -4.63 -9.31
CA TYR A 74 0.26 -3.58 -9.62
C TYR A 74 0.32 -2.50 -8.53
N TYR A 75 -0.83 -2.01 -8.07
CA TYR A 75 -0.92 -1.03 -6.98
C TYR A 75 -0.36 -1.56 -5.68
N THR A 76 -0.52 -2.86 -5.40
CA THR A 76 0.11 -3.51 -4.24
C THR A 76 1.63 -3.43 -4.34
N ALA A 77 2.22 -3.81 -5.47
CA ALA A 77 3.67 -3.73 -5.68
C ALA A 77 4.19 -2.29 -5.55
N ASN A 78 3.53 -1.34 -6.20
CA ASN A 78 3.91 0.06 -6.14
C ASN A 78 3.73 0.66 -4.75
N SER A 79 2.68 0.29 -4.00
CA SER A 79 2.51 0.74 -2.62
C SER A 79 3.70 0.35 -1.74
N TYR A 80 4.19 -0.89 -1.86
CA TYR A 80 5.40 -1.30 -1.14
C TYR A 80 6.66 -0.56 -1.61
N PHE A 81 6.77 -0.27 -2.90
CA PHE A 81 7.87 0.51 -3.44
C PHE A 81 7.89 1.93 -2.86
N GLN A 82 6.75 2.61 -2.84
CA GLN A 82 6.61 3.96 -2.27
C GLN A 82 6.89 4.00 -0.77
N LEU A 83 6.54 2.92 -0.06
CA LEU A 83 6.90 2.71 1.34
C LEU A 83 8.37 2.33 1.55
N LYS A 84 9.17 2.29 0.48
CA LYS A 84 10.60 1.90 0.47
C LYS A 84 10.85 0.49 0.98
N ASN A 85 9.83 -0.36 0.97
CA ASN A 85 9.96 -1.76 1.31
C ASN A 85 10.34 -2.56 0.06
N TYR A 86 11.55 -2.31 -0.43
CA TYR A 86 11.99 -2.79 -1.74
C TYR A 86 12.04 -4.31 -1.84
N ASN A 87 12.34 -5.03 -0.75
CA ASN A 87 12.31 -6.49 -0.75
C ASN A 87 10.90 -7.03 -1.04
N ILE A 88 9.87 -6.47 -0.39
CA ILE A 88 8.48 -6.87 -0.63
C ILE A 88 7.98 -6.37 -1.99
N ALA A 89 8.34 -5.14 -2.37
CA ALA A 89 7.99 -4.58 -3.67
C ALA A 89 8.55 -5.44 -4.82
N SER A 90 9.82 -5.83 -4.75
CA SER A 90 10.48 -6.71 -5.72
C SER A 90 9.72 -8.01 -5.91
N HIS A 91 9.29 -8.63 -4.80
CA HIS A 91 8.49 -9.85 -4.82
C HIS A 91 7.16 -9.65 -5.56
N TYR A 92 6.39 -8.61 -5.21
CA TYR A 92 5.10 -8.36 -5.84
C TYR A 92 5.21 -7.94 -7.31
N TYR A 93 6.23 -7.17 -7.70
CA TYR A 93 6.50 -6.87 -9.10
C TYR A 93 6.84 -8.13 -9.90
N LYS A 94 7.66 -9.03 -9.34
CA LYS A 94 7.94 -10.33 -9.97
C LYS A 94 6.70 -11.21 -10.08
N GLN A 95 5.86 -11.24 -9.05
CA GLN A 95 4.57 -11.95 -9.12
C GLN A 95 3.68 -11.36 -10.22
N TYR A 96 3.63 -10.03 -10.35
CA TYR A 96 2.86 -9.35 -11.38
C TYR A 96 3.28 -9.81 -12.79
N THR A 97 4.58 -9.84 -13.10
CA THR A 97 5.05 -10.27 -14.42
C THR A 97 4.77 -11.74 -14.72
N GLN A 98 4.76 -12.58 -13.69
CA GLN A 98 4.40 -14.00 -13.82
C GLN A 98 2.90 -14.21 -14.05
N MET A 99 2.07 -13.40 -13.39
CA MET A 99 0.61 -13.51 -13.47
C MET A 99 0.03 -12.81 -14.72
N TYR A 100 0.66 -11.72 -15.16
CA TYR A 100 0.17 -10.83 -16.21
C TYR A 100 1.25 -10.55 -17.26
N PRO A 101 1.84 -11.58 -17.91
CA PRO A 101 2.96 -11.40 -18.84
C PRO A 101 2.60 -10.60 -20.09
N SER A 102 1.32 -10.55 -20.46
CA SER A 102 0.82 -9.82 -21.64
C SER A 102 0.36 -8.39 -21.32
N SER A 103 0.50 -7.94 -20.07
CA SER A 103 0.12 -6.58 -19.68
C SER A 103 1.08 -5.55 -20.26
N ASP A 104 0.56 -4.37 -20.62
CA ASP A 104 1.37 -3.20 -20.98
C ASP A 104 2.31 -2.77 -19.84
N LYS A 105 2.05 -3.21 -18.61
CA LYS A 105 2.88 -2.96 -17.43
C LYS A 105 3.87 -4.08 -17.11
N ALA A 106 3.88 -5.18 -17.86
CA ALA A 106 4.73 -6.34 -17.58
C ALA A 106 6.22 -5.98 -17.66
N GLU A 107 6.62 -5.23 -18.69
CA GLU A 107 8.01 -4.79 -18.86
C GLU A 107 8.43 -3.83 -17.73
N GLU A 108 7.60 -2.82 -17.43
CA GLU A 108 7.84 -1.87 -16.33
C GLU A 108 7.97 -2.59 -14.98
N ALA A 109 7.08 -3.54 -14.69
CA ALA A 109 7.15 -4.34 -13.47
C ALA A 109 8.41 -5.21 -13.40
N ALA A 110 8.86 -5.80 -14.52
CA ALA A 110 10.10 -6.57 -14.55
C ALA A 110 11.31 -5.69 -14.19
N TYR A 111 11.38 -4.51 -14.80
CA TYR A 111 12.39 -3.50 -14.49
C TYR A 111 12.35 -3.08 -13.02
N LEU A 112 11.16 -2.74 -12.50
CA LEU A 112 11.00 -2.31 -11.11
C LEU A 112 11.34 -3.42 -10.11
N SER A 113 11.07 -4.68 -10.44
CA SER A 113 11.51 -5.82 -9.62
C SER A 113 13.03 -5.86 -9.49
N ALA A 114 13.75 -5.77 -10.61
CA ALA A 114 15.22 -5.73 -10.61
C ALA A 114 15.77 -4.49 -9.89
N TYR A 115 15.15 -3.33 -10.13
CA TYR A 115 15.55 -2.07 -9.51
C TYR A 115 15.35 -2.09 -7.99
N CYS A 116 14.27 -2.70 -7.50
CA CYS A 116 14.06 -2.91 -6.07
C CYS A 116 15.20 -3.72 -5.44
N ASN A 117 15.65 -4.79 -6.11
CA ASN A 117 16.77 -5.61 -5.62
C ASN A 117 18.07 -4.81 -5.58
N TYR A 118 18.30 -3.94 -6.57
CA TYR A 118 19.44 -3.01 -6.55
C TYR A 118 19.36 -2.06 -5.34
N LEU A 119 18.17 -1.49 -5.06
CA LEU A 119 17.98 -0.57 -3.94
C LEU A 119 18.09 -1.23 -2.57
N SER A 120 17.77 -2.53 -2.45
CA SER A 120 17.90 -3.28 -1.20
C SER A 120 19.25 -3.97 -1.01
N ALA A 121 20.11 -4.00 -2.04
CA ALA A 121 21.43 -4.60 -1.94
C ALA A 121 22.28 -3.88 -0.89
N PRO A 122 23.01 -4.62 -0.03
CA PRO A 122 23.99 -4.02 0.87
C PRO A 122 25.09 -3.32 0.05
N ARG A 123 25.74 -2.32 0.65
CA ARG A 123 26.91 -1.72 0.02
C ARG A 123 27.97 -2.81 -0.20
N PRO A 124 28.79 -2.74 -1.27
CA PRO A 124 29.80 -3.76 -1.56
C PRO A 124 30.77 -4.04 -0.40
N SER A 125 31.00 -3.05 0.47
CA SER A 125 31.83 -3.20 1.67
C SER A 125 31.19 -4.02 2.80
N LEU A 126 29.90 -4.36 2.70
CA LEU A 126 29.12 -5.18 3.63
C LEU A 126 28.72 -6.53 3.01
N ASP A 127 29.16 -6.80 1.77
CA ASP A 127 28.86 -8.02 1.01
C ASP A 127 29.69 -9.24 1.48
N GLN A 128 30.48 -9.12 2.55
CA GLN A 128 31.33 -10.21 3.02
C GLN A 128 31.43 -10.34 4.54
N SER A 129 30.81 -11.41 5.05
CA SER A 129 31.40 -12.39 5.96
C SER A 129 30.71 -13.73 5.74
#